data_AF-A0A935HCI8-F1
#
_entry.id   AF-A0A935HCI8-F1
#
_cell.length_a   1.000
_cell.length_b   1.000
_cell.length_c   1.000
_cell.angle_alpha   90.00
_cell.angle_beta   90.00
_cell.angle_gamma   90.00
#
_symmetry.space_group_name_H-M   'P 1'
#
loop_
_entity.id
_entity.type
_entity.pdbx_description
1 polymer ?
#
loop_
_entity_poly.entity_id
_entity_poly.type
_entity_poly.pdbx_seq_one_letter_code
_entity_poly.pdbx_strand_id
1 'polypeptide(L)'
;MKDSDIFYKVSADIIAIHQGGESIAEKLYLQQTTIMNTFKIFPTEPSLYKEAYAEFIDETIDKFGITEWKAIVLTNEIHGHIGIYSILGAKAGTIACEYFKVGSSKLRITSYAGNHPPLSCFNDGVQISTGATIGQGLITVSDTVVEIPTILCEYKNQEIKLSLKSEILEQVKDEIQKGVEQYGHSHQYWEYVERLARKYWKVYDRHQIFVIEKL
;
A
#
# COMPACT_ATOMS: atom_id res chain seq x y z
N MET A 1 -22.96 -27.99 5.17
CA MET A 1 -22.38 -27.48 3.91
C MET A 1 -20.93 -27.17 4.19
N LYS A 2 -19.98 -27.64 3.37
CA LYS A 2 -18.54 -27.63 3.68
C LYS A 2 -17.95 -26.23 3.48
N ASP A 3 -17.11 -25.79 4.41
CA ASP A 3 -16.45 -24.46 4.44
C ASP A 3 -15.50 -24.19 3.26
N SER A 4 -15.25 -25.16 2.39
CA SER A 4 -14.46 -25.01 1.16
C SER A 4 -15.16 -24.19 0.07
N ASP A 5 -16.49 -24.05 0.14
CA ASP A 5 -17.28 -23.40 -0.91
C ASP A 5 -17.33 -21.87 -0.77
N ILE A 6 -17.02 -21.31 0.41
CA ILE A 6 -17.02 -19.86 0.66
C ILE A 6 -15.74 -19.22 0.13
N PHE A 7 -14.58 -19.88 0.31
CA PHE A 7 -13.29 -19.39 -0.18
C PHE A 7 -13.22 -19.34 -1.72
N TYR A 8 -13.82 -20.32 -2.40
CA TYR A 8 -13.95 -20.31 -3.87
C TYR A 8 -14.92 -19.25 -4.37
N LYS A 9 -15.97 -18.92 -3.60
CA LYS A 9 -16.93 -17.88 -3.98
C LYS A 9 -16.35 -16.47 -3.85
N VAL A 10 -15.60 -16.20 -2.78
CA VAL A 10 -14.95 -14.90 -2.58
C VAL A 10 -13.85 -14.65 -3.62
N SER A 11 -13.07 -15.67 -3.99
CA SER A 11 -12.08 -15.51 -5.07
C SER A 11 -12.72 -15.40 -6.45
N ALA A 12 -13.81 -16.13 -6.71
CA ALA A 12 -14.56 -16.03 -7.97
C ALA A 12 -15.29 -14.69 -8.12
N ASP A 13 -15.80 -14.11 -7.04
CA ASP A 13 -16.44 -12.78 -7.06
C ASP A 13 -15.39 -11.67 -7.31
N ILE A 14 -14.15 -11.81 -6.81
CA ILE A 14 -13.04 -10.91 -7.10
C ILE A 14 -12.56 -11.03 -8.57
N ILE A 15 -12.56 -12.24 -9.13
CA ILE A 15 -12.21 -12.50 -10.53
C ILE A 15 -13.33 -12.04 -11.48
N ALA A 16 -14.60 -12.16 -11.09
CA ALA A 16 -15.75 -11.69 -11.87
C ALA A 16 -15.82 -10.16 -11.97
N ILE A 17 -15.34 -9.44 -10.95
CA ILE A 17 -15.17 -7.97 -10.98
C ILE A 17 -14.20 -7.54 -12.10
N HIS A 18 -13.25 -8.39 -12.49
CA HIS A 18 -12.29 -8.08 -13.57
C HIS A 18 -12.82 -8.38 -14.98
N GLN A 19 -13.99 -9.02 -15.13
CA GLN A 19 -14.51 -9.48 -16.43
C GLN A 19 -15.88 -8.88 -16.83
N GLY A 20 -16.52 -8.11 -15.95
CA GLY A 20 -17.76 -7.39 -16.24
C GLY A 20 -17.49 -5.91 -16.49
N GLY A 21 -17.97 -5.37 -17.62
CA GLY A 21 -17.89 -3.93 -17.89
C GLY A 21 -18.52 -3.13 -16.75
N GLU A 22 -17.73 -2.25 -16.14
CA GLU A 22 -18.09 -1.51 -14.92
C GLU A 22 -19.39 -0.71 -15.07
N SER A 23 -20.26 -0.81 -14.05
CA SER A 23 -21.48 -0.03 -13.96
C SER A 23 -21.17 1.46 -13.73
N ILE A 24 -22.10 2.34 -14.11
CA ILE A 24 -21.98 3.80 -13.88
C ILE A 24 -21.84 4.11 -12.37
N ALA A 25 -22.44 3.29 -11.50
CA ALA A 25 -22.33 3.44 -10.06
C ALA A 25 -20.92 3.10 -9.54
N GLU A 26 -20.24 2.10 -10.12
CA GLU A 26 -18.85 1.77 -9.80
C GLU A 26 -17.89 2.85 -10.31
N LYS A 27 -18.11 3.38 -11.52
CA LYS A 27 -17.35 4.53 -12.03
C LYS A 27 -17.51 5.76 -11.14
N LEU A 28 -18.73 6.02 -10.65
CA LEU A 28 -19.00 7.14 -9.74
C LEU A 28 -18.37 6.91 -8.36
N TYR A 29 -18.34 5.67 -7.88
CA TYR A 29 -17.68 5.28 -6.63
C TYR A 29 -16.15 5.40 -6.72
N LEU A 30 -15.53 4.94 -7.81
CA LEU A 30 -14.10 5.10 -8.11
C LEU A 30 -13.71 6.58 -8.35
N GLN A 31 -14.61 7.36 -8.93
CA GLN A 31 -14.45 8.82 -9.03
C GLN A 31 -14.54 9.51 -7.66
N GLN A 32 -15.36 9.01 -6.73
CA GLN A 32 -15.46 9.55 -5.37
C GLN A 32 -14.28 9.17 -4.47
N THR A 33 -13.64 8.01 -4.66
CA THR A 33 -12.40 7.64 -3.93
C THR A 33 -11.17 8.40 -4.45
N THR A 34 -11.28 9.08 -5.59
CA THR A 34 -10.23 9.90 -6.22
C THR A 34 -10.56 11.39 -6.19
N ILE A 35 -11.30 11.87 -5.19
CA ILE A 35 -11.45 13.33 -5.01
C ILE A 35 -10.08 13.90 -4.62
N MET A 36 -9.49 14.64 -5.54
CA MET A 36 -8.28 15.42 -5.32
C MET A 36 -8.67 16.78 -4.76
N ASN A 37 -8.01 17.22 -3.69
CA ASN A 37 -8.35 18.49 -3.04
C ASN A 37 -7.81 19.72 -3.80
N THR A 38 -6.72 19.54 -4.56
CA THR A 38 -6.00 20.64 -5.21
C THR A 38 -5.83 20.40 -6.71
N PHE A 39 -5.33 19.22 -7.09
CA PHE A 39 -5.19 18.85 -8.49
C PHE A 39 -6.56 18.59 -9.11
N LYS A 40 -6.75 19.05 -10.36
CA LYS A 40 -7.92 18.64 -11.14
C LYS A 40 -7.85 17.16 -11.54
N ILE A 41 -6.64 16.71 -11.89
CA ILE A 41 -6.29 15.33 -12.27
C ILE A 41 -4.88 15.06 -11.73
N PHE A 42 -4.63 13.85 -11.22
CA PHE A 42 -3.29 13.46 -10.80
C PHE A 42 -2.39 13.26 -12.04
N PRO A 43 -1.17 13.82 -12.08
CA PRO A 43 -0.31 13.71 -13.25
C PRO A 43 0.11 12.25 -13.49
N THR A 44 -0.12 11.72 -14.69
CA THR A 44 0.31 10.37 -15.09
C THR A 44 1.15 10.38 -16.37
N GLU A 45 1.38 11.55 -16.96
CA GLU A 45 2.21 11.69 -18.16
C GLU A 45 3.67 11.28 -17.86
N PRO A 46 4.24 10.28 -18.56
CA PRO A 46 5.58 9.77 -18.27
C PRO A 46 6.69 10.84 -18.29
N SER A 47 6.54 11.88 -19.11
CA SER A 47 7.50 12.99 -19.19
C SER A 47 7.60 13.85 -17.92
N LEU A 48 6.65 13.71 -16.98
CA LEU A 48 6.67 14.40 -15.70
C LEU A 48 7.45 13.64 -14.61
N TYR A 49 7.89 12.42 -14.92
CA TYR A 49 8.56 11.52 -13.98
C TYR A 49 10.01 11.28 -14.39
N LYS A 50 10.86 10.91 -13.42
CA LYS A 50 12.22 10.43 -13.74
C LYS A 50 12.11 9.14 -14.58
N GLU A 51 13.04 8.96 -15.50
CA GLU A 51 13.06 7.85 -16.48
C GLU A 51 12.76 6.49 -15.86
N ALA A 52 13.41 6.18 -14.74
CA ALA A 52 13.23 4.90 -14.03
C ALA A 52 11.80 4.61 -13.54
N TYR A 53 10.93 5.62 -13.41
CA TYR A 53 9.51 5.45 -13.05
C TYR A 53 8.61 5.61 -14.27
N ALA A 54 8.98 6.52 -15.19
CA ALA A 54 8.30 6.73 -16.47
C ALA A 54 8.12 5.41 -17.24
N GLU A 55 9.11 4.52 -17.18
CA GLU A 55 9.10 3.21 -17.85
C GLU A 55 7.98 2.26 -17.42
N PHE A 56 7.39 2.44 -16.23
CA PHE A 56 6.40 1.47 -15.69
C PHE A 56 5.09 2.09 -15.22
N ILE A 57 4.84 3.38 -15.47
CA ILE A 57 3.62 4.08 -15.03
C ILE A 57 2.38 3.37 -15.56
N ASP A 58 2.26 3.26 -16.88
CA ASP A 58 1.07 2.71 -17.54
C ASP A 58 0.84 1.25 -17.13
N GLU A 59 1.89 0.42 -17.18
CA GLU A 59 1.83 -0.99 -16.76
C GLU A 59 1.32 -1.14 -15.32
N THR A 60 1.76 -0.26 -14.41
CA THR A 60 1.45 -0.35 -12.99
C THR A 60 0.08 0.23 -12.66
N ILE A 61 -0.33 1.30 -13.35
CA ILE A 61 -1.69 1.84 -13.24
C ILE A 61 -2.70 0.82 -13.78
N ASP A 62 -2.42 0.18 -14.91
CA ASP A 62 -3.29 -0.84 -15.49
C ASP A 62 -3.45 -2.05 -14.55
N LYS A 63 -2.35 -2.47 -13.89
CA LYS A 63 -2.37 -3.62 -12.98
C LYS A 63 -2.97 -3.32 -11.62
N PHE A 64 -2.61 -2.19 -11.01
CA PHE A 64 -2.88 -1.93 -9.60
C PHE A 64 -3.79 -0.71 -9.36
N GLY A 65 -4.11 0.03 -10.41
CA GLY A 65 -5.02 1.17 -10.37
C GLY A 65 -4.34 2.49 -10.03
N ILE A 66 -4.96 3.58 -10.49
CA ILE A 66 -4.49 4.95 -10.25
C ILE A 66 -4.44 5.32 -8.77
N THR A 67 -5.28 4.72 -7.93
CA THR A 67 -5.28 4.95 -6.47
C THR A 67 -3.96 4.54 -5.84
N GLU A 68 -3.45 3.37 -6.18
CA GLU A 68 -2.17 2.88 -5.65
C GLU A 68 -1.00 3.69 -6.22
N TRP A 69 -1.01 3.97 -7.53
CA TRP A 69 0.00 4.81 -8.17
C TRP A 69 0.12 6.17 -7.47
N LYS A 70 -1.01 6.87 -7.33
CA LYS A 70 -1.10 8.14 -6.63
C LYS A 70 -0.58 8.04 -5.19
N ALA A 71 -1.04 7.05 -4.44
CA ALA A 71 -0.66 6.88 -3.05
C ALA A 71 0.85 6.72 -2.91
N ILE A 72 1.47 5.86 -3.71
CA ILE A 72 2.91 5.60 -3.64
C ILE A 72 3.73 6.81 -4.12
N VAL A 73 3.33 7.49 -5.20
CA VAL A 73 4.00 8.72 -5.63
C VAL A 73 3.97 9.76 -4.51
N LEU A 74 2.80 10.05 -3.94
CA LEU A 74 2.67 11.02 -2.86
C LEU A 74 3.43 10.60 -1.60
N THR A 75 3.43 9.31 -1.27
CA THR A 75 4.24 8.77 -0.16
C THR A 75 5.71 9.06 -0.39
N ASN A 76 6.25 8.79 -1.59
CA ASN A 76 7.66 9.03 -1.89
C ASN A 76 8.03 10.52 -1.81
N GLU A 77 7.18 11.40 -2.35
CA GLU A 77 7.42 12.85 -2.32
C GLU A 77 7.38 13.42 -0.90
N ILE A 78 6.46 12.95 -0.04
CA ILE A 78 6.35 13.42 1.35
C ILE A 78 7.42 12.79 2.24
N HIS A 79 7.73 11.51 2.04
CA HIS A 79 8.76 10.79 2.78
C HIS A 79 10.17 11.28 2.44
N GLY A 80 10.35 11.88 1.26
CA GLY A 80 11.61 12.47 0.79
C GLY A 80 12.57 11.48 0.14
N HIS A 81 12.19 10.20 0.05
CA HIS A 81 12.91 9.16 -0.72
C HIS A 81 12.00 7.96 -0.98
N ILE A 82 12.49 7.02 -1.80
CA ILE A 82 11.77 5.82 -2.21
C ILE A 82 12.21 4.64 -1.35
N GLY A 83 11.28 4.11 -0.55
CA GLY A 83 11.56 3.07 0.44
C GLY A 83 10.63 1.85 0.28
N ILE A 84 11.16 0.66 0.56
CA ILE A 84 10.37 -0.58 0.48
C ILE A 84 9.22 -0.55 1.48
N TYR A 85 9.50 -0.21 2.75
CA TYR A 85 8.47 -0.18 3.80
C TYR A 85 7.41 0.89 3.57
N SER A 86 7.76 2.08 3.07
CA SER A 86 6.78 3.12 2.75
C SER A 86 5.87 2.71 1.60
N ILE A 87 6.39 2.04 0.57
CA ILE A 87 5.59 1.44 -0.51
C ILE A 87 4.64 0.35 0.04
N LEU A 88 5.15 -0.55 0.89
CA LEU A 88 4.32 -1.58 1.52
C LEU A 88 3.21 -0.94 2.39
N GLY A 89 3.51 0.14 3.10
CA GLY A 89 2.52 0.91 3.85
C GLY A 89 1.43 1.51 2.95
N ALA A 90 1.82 2.06 1.81
CA ALA A 90 0.86 2.63 0.86
C ALA A 90 -0.04 1.54 0.25
N LYS A 91 0.51 0.36 -0.04
CA LYS A 91 -0.28 -0.81 -0.47
C LYS A 91 -1.22 -1.28 0.63
N ALA A 92 -0.75 -1.36 1.89
CA ALA A 92 -1.52 -1.77 3.06
C ALA A 92 -2.74 -0.87 3.29
N GLY A 93 -2.53 0.45 3.28
CA GLY A 93 -3.63 1.39 3.46
C GLY A 93 -4.60 1.40 2.27
N THR A 94 -4.09 1.22 1.04
CA THR A 94 -4.94 1.10 -0.15
C THR A 94 -5.89 -0.09 -0.04
N ILE A 95 -5.38 -1.29 0.27
CA ILE A 95 -6.24 -2.49 0.41
C ILE A 95 -7.16 -2.40 1.63
N ALA A 96 -6.77 -1.70 2.70
CA ALA A 96 -7.66 -1.44 3.83
C ALA A 96 -8.86 -0.57 3.43
N CYS A 97 -8.63 0.50 2.66
CA CYS A 97 -9.71 1.33 2.12
C CYS A 97 -10.62 0.57 1.16
N GLU A 98 -10.05 -0.29 0.30
CA GLU A 98 -10.81 -1.17 -0.60
C GLU A 98 -11.68 -2.15 0.17
N TYR A 99 -11.13 -2.80 1.20
CA TYR A 99 -11.84 -3.76 2.05
C TYR A 99 -13.09 -3.15 2.68
N PHE A 100 -12.96 -1.95 3.28
CA PHE A 100 -14.09 -1.27 3.92
C PHE A 100 -14.99 -0.50 2.94
N LYS A 101 -14.59 -0.41 1.66
CA LYS A 101 -15.25 0.41 0.64
C LYS A 101 -15.41 1.86 1.09
N VAL A 102 -14.30 2.47 1.49
CA VAL A 102 -14.26 3.86 1.96
C VAL A 102 -13.24 4.70 1.21
N GLY A 103 -13.52 6.01 1.14
CA GLY A 103 -12.55 7.01 0.70
C GLY A 103 -11.64 7.52 1.83
N SER A 104 -10.92 8.60 1.54
CA SER A 104 -9.94 9.24 2.44
C SER A 104 -10.49 9.57 3.83
N SER A 105 -9.65 9.41 4.85
CA SER A 105 -9.86 9.87 6.23
C SER A 105 -11.10 9.27 6.90
N LYS A 106 -11.44 8.01 6.57
CA LYS A 106 -12.59 7.29 7.15
C LYS A 106 -12.19 6.22 8.17
N LEU A 107 -11.01 5.64 8.03
CA LEU A 107 -10.51 4.59 8.91
C LEU A 107 -9.89 5.20 10.17
N ARG A 108 -10.11 4.55 11.32
CA ARG A 108 -9.20 4.68 12.48
C ARG A 108 -8.20 3.54 12.42
N ILE A 109 -6.94 3.84 12.67
CA ILE A 109 -5.84 2.92 12.45
C ILE A 109 -4.95 2.90 13.68
N THR A 110 -4.63 1.69 14.15
CA THR A 110 -3.53 1.48 15.10
C THR A 110 -2.40 0.78 14.35
N SER A 111 -1.23 1.41 14.28
CA SER A 111 -0.04 0.82 13.65
C SER A 111 0.91 0.25 14.68
N TYR A 112 1.46 -0.93 14.39
CA TYR A 112 2.45 -1.63 15.22
C TYR A 112 3.88 -1.53 14.63
N ALA A 113 4.08 -0.66 13.64
CA ALA A 113 5.39 -0.47 13.00
C ALA A 113 6.37 0.41 13.82
N GLY A 114 5.94 0.92 14.99
CA GLY A 114 6.75 1.80 15.85
C GLY A 114 7.14 3.12 15.19
N ASN A 115 8.13 3.82 15.76
CA ASN A 115 8.63 5.11 15.28
C ASN A 115 10.12 5.08 14.84
N HIS A 116 10.72 3.89 14.77
CA HIS A 116 12.12 3.72 14.38
C HIS A 116 12.26 3.15 12.94
N PRO A 117 13.03 3.83 12.06
CA PRO A 117 13.33 3.30 10.73
C PRO A 117 14.14 1.99 10.80
N PRO A 118 14.03 1.13 9.77
CA PRO A 118 13.28 1.34 8.53
C PRO A 118 11.80 0.96 8.62
N LEU A 119 11.38 0.26 9.68
CA LEU A 119 10.02 -0.26 9.81
C LEU A 119 8.98 0.87 9.91
N SER A 120 9.29 1.94 10.64
CA SER A 120 8.36 3.06 10.84
C SER A 120 8.01 3.83 9.55
N CYS A 121 8.81 3.72 8.48
CA CYS A 121 8.50 4.28 7.16
C CYS A 121 7.17 3.72 6.60
N PHE A 122 6.78 2.52 7.05
CA PHE A 122 5.48 1.92 6.75
C PHE A 122 4.30 2.83 7.17
N ASN A 123 4.42 3.55 8.28
CA ASN A 123 3.38 4.47 8.76
C ASN A 123 3.10 5.59 7.76
N ASP A 124 4.11 6.10 7.07
CA ASP A 124 3.95 7.18 6.10
C ASP A 124 3.14 6.71 4.88
N GLY A 125 3.42 5.50 4.41
CA GLY A 125 2.61 4.85 3.39
C GLY A 125 1.15 4.71 3.80
N VAL A 126 0.90 4.20 5.01
CA VAL A 126 -0.47 4.03 5.54
C VAL A 126 -1.18 5.37 5.67
N GLN A 127 -0.50 6.41 6.18
CA GLN A 127 -1.08 7.75 6.33
C GLN A 127 -1.54 8.32 4.99
N ILE A 128 -0.67 8.28 3.97
CA ILE A 128 -0.96 8.87 2.66
C ILE A 128 -2.05 8.09 1.91
N SER A 129 -1.96 6.75 1.90
CA SER A 129 -2.90 5.92 1.14
C SER A 129 -4.31 5.90 1.73
N THR A 130 -4.45 5.97 3.06
CA THR A 130 -5.77 6.01 3.71
C THR A 130 -6.30 7.43 3.89
N GLY A 131 -5.41 8.43 3.83
CA GLY A 131 -5.69 9.80 4.24
C GLY A 131 -6.04 9.96 5.72
N ALA A 132 -5.90 8.90 6.54
CA ALA A 132 -5.93 9.01 7.99
C ALA A 132 -4.57 9.51 8.45
N THR A 133 -4.54 10.58 9.25
CA THR A 133 -3.27 11.15 9.72
C THR A 133 -3.19 11.17 11.24
N ILE A 134 -1.97 11.20 11.76
CA ILE A 134 -1.70 11.43 13.19
C ILE A 134 -2.30 12.79 13.61
N GLY A 135 -2.17 13.83 12.79
CA GLY A 135 -2.69 15.16 13.09
C GLY A 135 -4.23 15.23 13.19
N GLN A 136 -4.94 14.34 12.50
CA GLN A 136 -6.39 14.18 12.64
C GLN A 136 -6.79 13.29 13.84
N GLY A 137 -5.82 12.67 14.52
CA GLY A 137 -6.08 11.66 15.55
C GLY A 137 -6.67 10.35 15.01
N LEU A 138 -6.51 10.09 13.70
CA LEU A 138 -7.03 8.88 13.06
C LEU A 138 -6.00 7.75 13.00
N ILE A 139 -4.71 8.06 13.19
CA ILE A 139 -3.65 7.06 13.36
C ILE A 139 -3.05 7.17 14.75
N THR A 140 -3.04 6.05 15.45
CA THR A 140 -2.27 5.83 16.68
C THR A 140 -1.09 4.92 16.35
N VAL A 141 0.13 5.34 16.68
CA VAL A 141 1.30 4.44 16.67
C VAL A 141 1.36 3.76 18.03
N SER A 142 1.27 2.44 18.05
CA SER A 142 1.29 1.65 19.28
C SER A 142 2.66 1.72 19.97
N ASP A 143 2.65 1.75 21.30
CA ASP A 143 3.85 1.53 22.11
C ASP A 143 4.37 0.07 22.00
N THR A 144 3.52 -0.85 21.53
CA THR A 144 3.93 -2.22 21.19
C THR A 144 4.36 -2.27 19.73
N VAL A 145 5.60 -2.68 19.49
CA VAL A 145 6.14 -2.88 18.14
C VAL A 145 6.08 -4.36 17.77
N VAL A 146 5.55 -4.63 16.57
CA VAL A 146 5.57 -5.97 15.98
C VAL A 146 6.48 -5.93 14.75
N GLU A 147 7.36 -6.92 14.64
CA GLU A 147 8.33 -6.98 13.55
C GLU A 147 7.68 -7.09 12.17
N ILE A 148 6.59 -7.87 12.08
CA ILE A 148 5.76 -7.94 10.88
C ILE A 148 4.95 -6.64 10.76
N PRO A 149 5.07 -5.89 9.65
CA PRO A 149 4.26 -4.69 9.42
C PRO A 149 2.77 -5.01 9.56
N THR A 150 2.15 -4.42 10.58
CA THR A 150 0.78 -4.75 11.02
C THR A 150 0.02 -3.49 11.37
N ILE A 151 -1.24 -3.42 10.94
CA ILE A 151 -2.21 -2.39 11.35
C ILE A 151 -3.52 -3.03 11.77
N LEU A 152 -4.16 -2.45 12.79
CA LEU A 152 -5.60 -2.62 13.01
C LEU A 152 -6.31 -1.48 12.29
N CYS A 153 -7.37 -1.81 11.57
CA CYS A 153 -8.21 -0.84 10.89
C CYS A 153 -9.64 -0.99 11.39
N GLU A 154 -10.20 0.09 11.90
CA GLU A 154 -11.58 0.17 12.35
C GLU A 154 -12.39 1.07 11.42
N TYR A 155 -13.60 0.60 11.11
CA TYR A 155 -14.63 1.43 10.50
C TYR A 155 -16.01 1.03 11.01
N LYS A 156 -16.72 1.99 11.62
CA LYS A 156 -17.98 1.75 12.32
C LYS A 156 -17.81 0.67 13.41
N ASN A 157 -18.55 -0.44 13.31
CA ASN A 157 -18.54 -1.56 14.25
C ASN A 157 -17.80 -2.78 13.68
N GLN A 158 -16.87 -2.56 12.76
CA GLN A 158 -16.05 -3.62 12.16
C GLN A 158 -14.59 -3.27 12.35
N GLU A 159 -13.81 -4.29 12.66
CA GLU A 159 -12.37 -4.21 12.83
C GLU A 159 -11.70 -5.33 12.04
N ILE A 160 -10.58 -5.01 11.42
CA ILE A 160 -9.68 -5.99 10.83
C ILE A 160 -8.26 -5.79 11.34
N LYS A 161 -7.53 -6.89 11.42
CA LYS A 161 -6.08 -6.89 11.48
C LYS A 161 -5.53 -7.17 10.09
N LEU A 162 -4.67 -6.29 9.61
CA LEU A 162 -3.99 -6.41 8.33
C LEU A 162 -2.48 -6.50 8.57
N SER A 163 -1.88 -7.61 8.17
CA SER A 163 -0.45 -7.89 8.41
C SER A 163 0.24 -8.28 7.11
N LEU A 164 1.48 -7.83 6.91
CA LEU A 164 2.30 -8.33 5.81
C LEU A 164 2.54 -9.83 5.98
N LYS A 165 2.49 -10.59 4.89
CA LYS A 165 2.86 -12.01 4.90
C LYS A 165 4.32 -12.16 5.32
N SER A 166 4.60 -13.13 6.19
CA SER A 166 5.94 -13.33 6.77
C SER A 166 6.97 -13.67 5.70
N GLU A 167 6.60 -14.44 4.68
CA GLU A 167 7.49 -14.76 3.55
C GLU A 167 7.93 -13.52 2.77
N ILE A 168 7.08 -12.48 2.70
CA ILE A 168 7.41 -11.22 2.04
C ILE A 168 8.38 -10.43 2.92
N LEU A 169 8.16 -10.39 4.23
CA LEU A 169 9.07 -9.74 5.17
C LEU A 169 10.47 -10.37 5.13
N GLU A 170 10.54 -11.70 5.20
CA GLU A 170 11.82 -12.41 5.16
C GLU A 170 12.55 -12.16 3.84
N GLN A 171 11.83 -12.08 2.72
CA GLN A 171 12.42 -11.69 1.44
C GLN A 171 12.98 -10.26 1.49
N VAL A 172 12.24 -9.28 2.03
CA VAL A 172 12.72 -7.89 2.16
C VAL A 172 13.99 -7.84 3.00
N LYS A 173 14.02 -8.53 4.14
CA LYS A 173 15.19 -8.58 5.03
C LYS A 173 16.40 -9.18 4.35
N ASP A 174 16.25 -10.32 3.67
CA ASP A 174 17.32 -10.99 2.94
C ASP A 174 17.87 -10.11 1.81
N GLU A 175 17.00 -9.45 1.04
CA GLU A 175 17.42 -8.53 -0.02
C GLU A 175 18.17 -7.30 0.53
N ILE A 176 17.68 -6.69 1.62
CA ILE A 176 18.38 -5.57 2.27
C ILE A 176 19.74 -6.02 2.81
N GLN A 177 19.80 -7.17 3.48
CA GLN A 177 21.02 -7.72 4.05
C GLN A 177 22.08 -7.97 2.96
N LYS A 178 21.69 -8.56 1.84
CA LYS A 178 22.57 -8.73 0.66
C LYS A 178 23.09 -7.39 0.14
N GLY A 179 22.25 -6.37 0.11
CA GLY A 179 22.67 -5.02 -0.26
C GLY A 179 23.74 -4.45 0.68
N VAL A 180 23.56 -4.62 1.99
CA VAL A 180 24.54 -4.18 3.01
C VAL A 180 25.85 -4.95 2.88
N GLU A 181 25.80 -6.28 2.71
CA GLU A 181 26.98 -7.13 2.55
C GLU A 181 27.78 -6.76 1.30
N GLN A 182 27.09 -6.45 0.20
CA GLN A 182 27.74 -6.17 -1.08
C GLN A 182 28.27 -4.73 -1.19
N TYR A 183 27.54 -3.75 -0.66
CA TYR A 183 27.80 -2.33 -0.93
C TYR A 183 28.06 -1.50 0.34
N GLY A 184 27.92 -2.06 1.53
CA GLY A 184 27.91 -1.31 2.79
C GLY A 184 26.79 -0.26 2.83
N HIS A 185 27.01 0.86 3.50
CA HIS A 185 26.10 2.02 3.48
C HIS A 185 26.55 3.09 2.46
N SER A 186 27.00 2.65 1.29
CA SER A 186 27.49 3.54 0.22
C SER A 186 26.36 4.12 -0.63
N HIS A 187 26.69 4.99 -1.58
CA HIS A 187 25.73 5.47 -2.58
C HIS A 187 25.11 4.31 -3.39
N GLN A 188 25.91 3.29 -3.74
CA GLN A 188 25.45 2.13 -4.51
C GLN A 188 24.43 1.29 -3.74
N TYR A 189 24.53 1.25 -2.40
CA TYR A 189 23.52 0.61 -1.56
C TYR A 189 22.16 1.31 -1.69
N TRP A 190 22.13 2.65 -1.75
CA TRP A 190 20.88 3.38 -1.91
C TRP A 190 20.27 3.22 -3.30
N GLU A 191 21.08 3.19 -4.36
CA GLU A 191 20.61 2.83 -5.71
C GLU A 191 20.06 1.39 -5.77
N TYR A 192 20.69 0.47 -5.03
CA TYR A 192 20.23 -0.90 -4.88
C TYR A 192 18.85 -0.96 -4.18
N VAL A 193 18.70 -0.30 -3.04
CA VAL A 193 17.43 -0.25 -2.28
C VAL A 193 16.33 0.43 -3.09
N GLU A 194 16.62 1.50 -3.82
CA GLU A 194 15.63 2.16 -4.69
C GLU A 194 15.15 1.22 -5.79
N ARG A 195 16.06 0.46 -6.42
CA ARG A 195 15.69 -0.55 -7.42
C ARG A 195 14.82 -1.66 -6.83
N LEU A 196 15.10 -2.11 -5.61
CA LEU A 196 14.23 -3.06 -4.90
C LEU A 196 12.86 -2.44 -4.63
N ALA A 197 12.80 -1.21 -4.14
CA ALA A 197 11.55 -0.51 -3.88
C ALA A 197 10.69 -0.41 -5.15
N ARG A 198 11.29 -0.10 -6.31
CA ARG A 198 10.59 -0.13 -7.61
C ARG A 198 10.09 -1.53 -7.98
N LYS A 199 10.84 -2.60 -7.69
CA LYS A 199 10.37 -4.00 -7.85
C LYS A 199 9.14 -4.26 -6.98
N TYR A 200 9.16 -3.87 -5.71
CA TYR A 200 8.02 -4.04 -4.80
C TYR A 200 6.78 -3.26 -5.25
N TRP A 201 6.96 -2.09 -5.87
CA TRP A 201 5.87 -1.34 -6.48
C TRP A 201 5.28 -2.07 -7.70
N LYS A 202 6.13 -2.38 -8.69
CA LYS A 202 5.75 -2.92 -10.01
C LYS A 202 5.19 -4.35 -9.99
N VAL A 203 5.69 -5.19 -9.09
CA VAL A 203 5.47 -6.65 -9.19
C VAL A 203 4.48 -7.17 -8.15
N TYR A 204 4.47 -6.60 -6.94
CA TYR A 204 3.73 -7.17 -5.83
C TYR A 204 2.31 -6.62 -5.76
N ASP A 205 1.35 -7.50 -6.04
CA ASP A 205 -0.07 -7.21 -5.87
C ASP A 205 -0.42 -7.13 -4.39
N ARG A 206 -0.99 -5.99 -3.97
CA ARG A 206 -1.47 -5.77 -2.60
C ARG A 206 -2.44 -6.85 -2.12
N HIS A 207 -3.22 -7.46 -3.01
CA HIS A 207 -4.16 -8.54 -2.66
C HIS A 207 -3.47 -9.85 -2.31
N GLN A 208 -2.19 -10.01 -2.66
CA GLN A 208 -1.45 -11.25 -2.51
C GLN A 208 -0.40 -11.20 -1.38
N ILE A 209 -0.06 -10.01 -0.88
CA ILE A 209 1.04 -9.83 0.09
C ILE A 209 0.59 -9.57 1.52
N PHE A 210 -0.71 -9.36 1.75
CA PHE A 210 -1.26 -9.12 3.09
C PHE A 210 -2.18 -10.27 3.53
N VAL A 211 -2.21 -10.50 4.84
CA VAL A 211 -3.20 -11.32 5.53
C VAL A 211 -4.20 -10.37 6.17
N ILE A 212 -5.50 -10.63 5.96
CA ILE A 212 -6.60 -9.87 6.55
C ILE A 212 -7.40 -10.79 7.47
N GLU A 213 -7.44 -10.46 8.76
CA GLU A 213 -8.16 -11.19 9.80
C GLU A 213 -9.30 -10.30 10.33
N LYS A 214 -10.53 -10.80 10.38
CA LYS A 214 -11.65 -10.10 11.05
C LYS A 214 -11.56 -10.33 12.56
N LEU A 215 -11.80 -9.28 13.33
CA LEU A 215 -11.82 -9.33 14.80
C LEU A 215 -13.25 -9.25 15.35
#